data_AF-A0A6A0A3K1-F1
#
_entry.id   AF-A0A6A0A3K1-F1
#
_cell.length_a   1.000
_cell.length_b   1.000
_cell.length_c   1.000
_cell.angle_alpha   90.00
_cell.angle_beta   90.00
_cell.angle_gamma   90.00
#
_symmetry.space_group_name_H-M   'P 1'
#
loop_
_entity.id
_entity.type
_entity.pdbx_description
1 polymer ?
#
loop_
_entity_poly.entity_id
_entity_poly.type
_entity_poly.pdbx_seq_one_letter_code
_entity_poly.pdbx_strand_id
1 'polypeptide(L)'
;MACNLAQQPHQTFNYLILLILTDGAIQDIEDTTDALVVASYLPMSVLIVGIGDADFQSMAFLDADDKVLRSTLGRPSERDVVQASGAVSAGSQRQARGGE
;
A
#
# COMPACT_ATOMS: atom_id res chain seq x y z
N MET A 1 36.75 35.35 -15.65
CA MET A 1 36.00 34.08 -15.65
C MET A 1 34.80 34.24 -14.74
N ALA A 2 33.65 34.62 -15.30
CA ALA A 2 32.41 34.70 -14.54
C ALA A 2 31.86 33.27 -14.38
N CYS A 3 31.79 32.80 -13.13
CA CYS A 3 31.23 31.50 -12.81
C CYS A 3 29.71 31.61 -12.89
N ASN A 4 29.13 31.19 -14.01
CA ASN A 4 27.70 30.94 -14.13
C ASN A 4 27.38 29.71 -13.28
N LEU A 5 27.06 29.94 -12.01
CA LEU A 5 26.31 29.00 -11.19
C LEU A 5 24.88 28.99 -11.72
N ALA A 6 24.69 28.27 -12.83
CA ALA A 6 23.37 27.87 -13.29
C ALA A 6 22.69 27.18 -12.09
N GLN A 7 21.69 27.85 -11.53
CA GLN A 7 20.79 27.26 -10.56
C GLN A 7 20.21 26.01 -11.22
N GLN A 8 20.72 24.84 -10.82
CA GLN A 8 20.06 23.61 -11.19
C GLN A 8 18.65 23.69 -10.61
N PRO A 9 17.60 23.44 -11.40
CA PRO A 9 16.26 23.36 -10.85
C PRO A 9 16.33 22.32 -9.72
N HIS A 10 16.04 22.76 -8.50
CA HIS A 10 15.90 21.87 -7.37
C HIS A 10 14.75 20.93 -7.73
N GLN A 11 15.06 19.76 -8.31
CA GLN A 11 14.06 18.75 -8.63
C GLN A 11 13.47 18.33 -7.28
N THR A 12 12.28 18.82 -6.99
CA THR A 12 11.52 18.43 -5.82
C THR A 12 11.06 16.99 -6.02
N PHE A 13 11.78 16.05 -5.40
CA PHE A 13 11.34 14.68 -5.30
C PHE A 13 10.23 14.59 -4.24
N ASN A 14 8.98 14.65 -4.69
CA ASN A 14 7.83 14.43 -3.81
C ASN A 14 7.58 12.94 -3.67
N TYR A 15 7.54 12.45 -2.44
CA TYR A 15 7.10 11.09 -2.12
C TYR A 15 5.64 11.13 -1.66
N LEU A 16 4.78 10.33 -2.29
CA LEU A 16 3.34 10.34 -2.01
C LEU A 16 2.95 9.15 -1.14
N ILE A 17 2.04 9.39 -0.18
CA ILE A 17 1.39 8.32 0.58
C ILE A 17 -0.10 8.38 0.23
N LEU A 18 -0.60 7.34 -0.42
CA LEU A 18 -2.02 7.16 -0.71
C LEU A 18 -2.64 6.34 0.42
N LEU A 19 -3.57 6.92 1.17
CA LEU A 19 -4.36 6.21 2.18
C LEU A 19 -5.75 5.91 1.60
N ILE A 20 -6.09 4.63 1.52
CA ILE A 20 -7.39 4.11 1.10
C ILE A 20 -8.10 3.58 2.33
N LEU A 21 -9.27 4.13 2.64
CA LEU A 21 -10.16 3.65 3.69
C LEU A 21 -11.36 2.98 3.03
N THR A 22 -11.65 1.75 3.42
CA THR A 22 -12.78 1.00 2.88
C THR A 22 -13.46 0.21 3.99
N ASP A 23 -14.78 0.07 3.92
CA ASP A 23 -15.59 -0.72 4.84
C ASP A 23 -15.93 -2.12 4.31
N GLY A 24 -15.33 -2.51 3.18
CA GLY A 24 -15.61 -3.77 2.50
C GLY A 24 -14.35 -4.42 1.92
N ALA A 25 -14.50 -5.67 1.48
CA ALA A 25 -13.45 -6.43 0.82
C ALA A 25 -13.12 -5.85 -0.56
N ILE A 26 -11.87 -5.99 -0.99
CA ILE A 26 -11.47 -5.71 -2.36
C ILE A 26 -12.04 -6.80 -3.26
N GLN A 27 -12.90 -6.41 -4.20
CA GLN A 27 -13.58 -7.36 -5.10
C GLN A 27 -12.68 -7.75 -6.28
N ASP A 28 -11.97 -6.78 -6.86
CA ASP A 28 -11.16 -6.98 -8.07
C ASP A 28 -9.65 -6.99 -7.72
N ILE A 29 -9.19 -8.13 -7.19
CA ILE A 29 -7.80 -8.32 -6.74
C ILE A 29 -6.81 -8.21 -7.91
N GLU A 30 -7.16 -8.74 -9.09
CA GLU A 30 -6.28 -8.73 -10.26
C GLU A 30 -5.99 -7.30 -10.75
N ASP A 31 -7.03 -6.50 -10.96
CA ASP A 31 -6.91 -5.11 -11.38
C ASP A 31 -6.17 -4.27 -10.32
N THR A 32 -6.46 -4.52 -9.04
CA THR A 32 -5.75 -3.86 -7.93
C THR A 32 -4.27 -4.22 -7.93
N THR A 33 -3.93 -5.49 -8.15
CA THR A 33 -2.54 -5.96 -8.21
C THR A 33 -1.80 -5.33 -9.39
N ASP A 34 -2.43 -5.25 -10.56
CA ASP A 34 -1.84 -4.60 -11.74
C ASP A 34 -1.56 -3.12 -11.48
N ALA A 35 -2.51 -2.41 -10.86
CA ALA A 35 -2.34 -1.02 -10.47
C ALA A 35 -1.19 -0.85 -9.44
N LEU A 36 -1.09 -1.72 -8.45
CA LEU A 36 -0.02 -1.70 -7.44
C LEU A 36 1.35 -2.00 -8.05
N VAL A 37 1.44 -2.94 -9.00
CA VAL A 37 2.68 -3.20 -9.73
C VAL A 37 3.10 -1.97 -10.54
N VAL A 38 2.18 -1.25 -11.17
CA VAL A 38 2.49 0.03 -11.84
C VAL A 38 2.93 1.09 -10.84
N ALA A 39 2.23 1.21 -9.70
CA ALA A 39 2.57 2.15 -8.63
C ALA A 39 3.96 1.88 -8.03
N SER A 40 4.44 0.63 -8.07
CA SER A 40 5.78 0.26 -7.60
C SER A 40 6.92 0.96 -8.35
N TYR A 41 6.67 1.56 -9.52
CA TYR A 41 7.65 2.33 -10.29
C TYR A 41 7.59 3.85 -10.02
N LEU A 42 6.58 4.33 -9.29
CA LEU A 42 6.40 5.75 -8.94
C LEU A 42 6.94 6.01 -7.54
N PRO A 43 7.36 7.23 -7.14
CA PRO A 43 7.77 7.53 -5.78
C PRO A 43 6.54 7.63 -4.83
N MET A 44 5.91 6.49 -4.53
CA MET A 44 4.74 6.43 -3.65
C MET A 44 4.64 5.15 -2.82
N SER A 45 3.90 5.24 -1.71
CA SER A 45 3.38 4.12 -0.91
C SER A 45 1.86 4.17 -0.87
N VAL A 46 1.23 3.02 -0.74
CA VAL A 46 -0.22 2.81 -0.63
C VAL A 46 -0.52 2.12 0.69
N LEU A 47 -1.42 2.70 1.47
CA LEU A 47 -1.93 2.13 2.71
C LEU A 47 -3.40 1.83 2.53
N ILE A 48 -3.81 0.58 2.70
CA ILE A 48 -5.21 0.15 2.62
C ILE A 48 -5.66 -0.24 4.02
N VAL A 49 -6.71 0.42 4.51
CA VAL A 49 -7.24 0.20 5.86
C VAL A 49 -8.71 -0.15 5.77
N GLY A 50 -9.03 -1.37 6.21
CA GLY A 50 -10.39 -1.81 6.45
C GLY A 50 -11.01 -1.12 7.68
N ILE A 51 -12.29 -0.76 7.63
CA ILE A 51 -13.05 -0.22 8.76
C ILE A 51 -14.36 -1.03 8.91
N GLY A 52 -14.82 -1.25 10.13
CA GLY A 52 -16.10 -1.94 10.39
C GLY A 52 -15.94 -3.45 10.53
N ASP A 53 -16.97 -4.20 10.13
CA ASP A 53 -17.10 -5.64 10.44
C ASP A 53 -17.09 -6.53 9.18
N ALA A 54 -16.58 -6.02 8.04
CA ALA A 54 -16.48 -6.80 6.82
C ALA A 54 -15.38 -7.87 6.88
N ASP A 55 -15.42 -8.80 5.91
CA ASP A 55 -14.40 -9.83 5.76
C ASP A 55 -13.18 -9.28 4.99
N PHE A 56 -12.07 -9.10 5.69
CA PHE A 56 -10.83 -8.54 5.13
C PHE A 56 -9.78 -9.60 4.78
N GLN A 57 -10.13 -10.90 4.77
CA GLN A 57 -9.18 -11.97 4.44
C GLN A 57 -8.51 -11.77 3.07
N SER A 58 -9.26 -11.28 2.08
CA SER A 58 -8.73 -11.02 0.74
C SER A 58 -7.70 -9.90 0.70
N MET A 59 -7.68 -8.98 1.67
CA MET A 59 -6.69 -7.90 1.73
C MET A 59 -5.30 -8.41 2.10
N ALA A 60 -5.20 -9.50 2.87
CA ALA A 60 -3.92 -10.14 3.19
C ALA A 60 -3.19 -10.68 1.96
N PHE A 61 -3.89 -10.91 0.85
CA PHE A 61 -3.26 -11.30 -0.41
C PHE A 61 -2.48 -10.14 -1.07
N LEU A 62 -2.90 -8.91 -0.80
CA LEU A 62 -2.29 -7.71 -1.35
C LEU A 62 -1.13 -7.19 -0.50
N ASP A 63 -1.00 -7.67 0.73
CA ASP A 63 0.17 -7.44 1.58
C ASP A 63 1.38 -8.10 0.92
N ALA A 64 2.38 -7.29 0.54
CA ALA A 64 3.55 -7.76 -0.21
C ALA A 64 4.69 -8.24 0.71
N ASP A 65 4.42 -8.34 2.01
CA ASP A 65 5.32 -8.69 3.11
C ASP A 65 6.00 -10.04 2.87
N ASP A 66 5.23 -11.02 2.42
CA ASP A 66 5.68 -12.40 2.23
C ASP A 66 6.03 -12.71 0.77
N LYS A 67 5.55 -11.91 -0.20
CA LYS A 67 5.61 -12.24 -1.63
C LYS A 67 5.68 -11.01 -2.53
N VAL A 68 6.53 -11.08 -3.55
CA VAL A 68 6.58 -10.10 -4.64
C VAL A 68 5.29 -10.17 -5.45
N LEU A 69 4.53 -9.06 -5.49
CA LEU A 69 3.34 -8.93 -6.32
C LEU A 69 3.70 -9.04 -7.80
N ARG A 70 2.85 -9.72 -8.56
CA ARG A 70 3.01 -9.89 -10.00
C ARG A 70 1.72 -9.51 -10.69
N SER A 71 1.86 -8.74 -11.77
CA SER A 71 0.72 -8.38 -12.60
C SER A 71 0.14 -9.61 -13.31
N THR A 72 -1.06 -9.48 -13.86
CA THR A 72 -1.71 -10.47 -14.74
C THR A 72 -0.83 -10.86 -15.94
N LEU A 73 0.01 -9.92 -16.40
CA LEU A 73 1.01 -10.12 -17.46
C LEU A 73 2.34 -10.72 -16.97
N GLY A 74 2.44 -11.08 -15.68
CA GLY A 74 3.61 -11.69 -15.05
C GLY A 74 4.71 -10.72 -14.63
N ARG A 75 4.51 -9.41 -14.76
CA ARG A 75 5.51 -8.38 -14.41
C ARG A 75 5.62 -8.27 -12.89
N PRO A 76 6.82 -8.40 -12.30
CA PRO A 76 7.00 -8.25 -10.85
C PRO A 76 6.97 -6.76 -10.44
N SER A 77 6.54 -6.49 -9.21
CA SER A 77 6.74 -5.17 -8.58
C SER A 77 8.24 -4.87 -8.42
N GLU A 78 8.60 -3.59 -8.53
CA GLU A 78 9.99 -3.13 -8.40
C GLU A 78 10.43 -3.10 -6.93
N ARG A 79 9.49 -2.72 -6.07
CA ARG A 79 9.62 -2.71 -4.62
C ARG A 79 8.27 -2.95 -3.97
N ASP A 80 8.29 -3.23 -2.68
CA ASP A 80 7.09 -3.20 -1.87
C ASP A 80 6.58 -1.75 -1.73
N VAL A 81 5.31 -1.55 -2.07
CA VAL A 81 4.64 -0.25 -2.03
C VAL A 81 3.29 -0.30 -1.34
N VAL A 82 2.83 -1.44 -0.85
CA VAL A 82 1.48 -1.60 -0.32
C VAL A 82 1.51 -2.27 1.03
N GLN A 83 0.70 -1.74 1.94
CA GLN A 83 0.42 -2.39 3.22
C GLN A 83 -1.09 -2.42 3.42
N ALA A 84 -1.62 -3.60 3.74
CA ALA A 84 -3.05 -3.82 3.88
C ALA A 84 -3.40 -4.29 5.30
N SER A 85 -4.10 -3.44 6.06
CA SER A 85 -4.58 -3.78 7.39
C SER A 85 -6.05 -4.20 7.35
N GLY A 86 -6.38 -5.25 8.11
CA GLY A 86 -7.75 -5.63 8.41
C GLY A 86 -8.50 -4.57 9.22
N ALA A 87 -9.77 -4.86 9.50
CA ALA A 87 -10.71 -3.94 10.11
C ALA A 87 -10.20 -3.27 11.38
N VAL A 88 -10.16 -1.94 11.37
CA VAL A 88 -9.98 -1.14 12.58
C VAL A 88 -11.36 -0.76 13.10
N SER A 89 -11.86 -1.51 14.08
CA SER A 89 -13.05 -1.13 14.84
C SER A 89 -12.67 -0.21 16.00
N ALA A 90 -13.40 0.89 16.15
CA ALA A 90 -13.23 1.86 17.24
C ALA A 90 -13.63 1.32 18.64
N GLY A 91 -14.03 0.05 18.74
CA GLY A 91 -14.43 -0.55 20.00
C GLY A 91 -14.30 -2.07 20.02
N SER A 92 -13.10 -2.60 20.25
CA SER A 92 -12.83 -3.77 21.13
C SER A 92 -11.34 -4.10 21.13
N GLN A 93 -10.52 -3.27 21.76
CA GLN A 93 -9.27 -3.75 22.37
C GLN A 93 -9.55 -4.19 23.81
N ARG A 94 -10.28 -5.31 23.98
CA ARG A 94 -10.29 -6.08 25.24
C ARG A 94 -10.57 -7.57 24.97
N GLN A 95 -9.55 -8.28 24.48
CA GLN A 95 -9.35 -9.72 24.67
C GLN A 95 -7.93 -10.04 24.16
N ALA A 96 -7.01 -10.71 24.84
CA ALA A 96 -7.01 -11.34 26.15
C ALA A 96 -5.55 -11.39 26.65
N ARG A 97 -5.28 -10.89 27.87
CA ARG A 97 -4.20 -11.42 28.73
C ARG A 97 -4.87 -11.94 29.98
N GLY A 98 -5.03 -13.26 30.06
CA GLY A 98 -5.54 -13.98 31.22
C GLY A 98 -5.43 -15.50 31.04
N GLY A 99 -4.57 -16.13 31.86
CA GLY A 99 -4.32 -17.57 32.02
C GLY A 99 -3.00 -18.01 31.37
N GLU A 100 -1.96 -18.44 32.08
CA GLU A 100 -1.84 -19.07 33.42
C GLU A 100 -0.94 -18.31 34.41
#